data_AF-A0A537N6Q3-F1
#
_entry.id   AF-A0A537N6Q3-F1
#
_cell.length_a   1.000
_cell.length_b   1.000
_cell.length_c   1.000
_cell.angle_alpha   90.00
_cell.angle_beta   90.00
_cell.angle_gamma   90.00
#
_symmetry.space_group_name_H-M   'P 1'
#
loop_
_entity.id
_entity.type
_entity.pdbx_description
1 polymer ?
#
loop_
_entity_poly.entity_id
_entity_poly.type
_entity_poly.pdbx_seq_one_letter_code
_entity_poly.pdbx_strand_id
1 'polypeptide(L)'
;MCPIKIASGKSSMSEPQFFKNSAGLSVRAIAELTGAQPPSEARLNRIIDNIAALDRAGPHDLTFIDDAKYAEALRSTCAGACLTSERFAAQVPDHVIVLRTPEPSSAFVAVARKLYPEALRPGSLFGVNGVAAGAIVHPSAQIENGVSIDPGVV
;
A
#
# COMPACT_ATOMS: atom_id res chain seq x y z
N MET A 1 -51.43 -30.29 7.98
CA MET A 1 -51.01 -29.94 9.36
C MET A 1 -49.68 -30.65 9.58
N CYS A 2 -48.46 -30.09 9.52
CA CYS A 2 -47.87 -28.75 9.40
C CYS A 2 -46.48 -28.90 8.70
N PRO A 3 -45.95 -27.87 8.04
CA PRO A 3 -44.75 -27.95 7.18
C PRO A 3 -43.43 -27.79 7.96
N ILE A 4 -42.36 -28.48 7.54
CA ILE A 4 -41.00 -28.27 8.03
C ILE A 4 -40.25 -27.35 7.07
N LYS A 5 -39.82 -26.21 7.62
CA LYS A 5 -39.13 -25.09 6.99
C LYS A 5 -37.64 -25.43 6.90
N ILE A 6 -37.07 -25.47 5.69
CA ILE A 6 -35.62 -25.64 5.49
C ILE A 6 -34.98 -24.25 5.56
N ALA A 7 -34.32 -23.96 6.68
CA ALA A 7 -33.61 -22.71 6.89
C ALA A 7 -32.23 -22.75 6.24
N SER A 8 -31.90 -21.64 5.57
CA SER A 8 -30.61 -21.32 4.94
C SER A 8 -29.42 -21.53 5.88
N GLY A 9 -28.52 -22.43 5.48
CA GLY A 9 -27.19 -22.57 6.09
C GLY A 9 -26.24 -21.53 5.52
N LYS A 10 -26.12 -20.38 6.19
CA LYS A 10 -24.99 -19.46 6.03
C LYS A 10 -23.74 -20.18 6.51
N SER A 11 -22.81 -20.46 5.59
CA SER A 11 -21.50 -20.99 5.96
C SER A 11 -20.67 -19.87 6.58
N SER A 12 -20.69 -19.81 7.90
CA SER A 12 -19.81 -18.99 8.72
C SER A 12 -18.38 -19.49 8.59
N MET A 13 -17.51 -18.71 7.95
CA MET A 13 -16.07 -18.90 8.08
C MET A 13 -15.57 -17.81 9.04
N SER A 14 -15.51 -18.16 10.32
CA SER A 14 -14.85 -17.38 11.35
C SER A 14 -13.37 -17.72 11.29
N GLU A 15 -12.56 -16.81 10.72
CA GLU A 15 -11.11 -16.93 10.80
C GLU A 15 -10.52 -16.03 11.92
N PRO A 16 -9.40 -16.46 12.51
CA PRO A 16 -8.99 -16.01 13.83
C PRO A 16 -8.38 -14.59 13.81
N GLN A 17 -8.97 -13.66 14.56
CA GLN A 17 -8.37 -12.34 14.84
C GLN A 17 -7.21 -12.49 15.83
N PHE A 18 -6.04 -12.90 15.34
CA PHE A 18 -4.82 -12.94 16.14
C PHE A 18 -3.93 -11.74 15.81
N PHE A 19 -4.01 -10.74 16.69
CA PHE A 19 -3.04 -9.67 16.96
C PHE A 19 -2.64 -8.70 15.82
N LYS A 20 -2.99 -7.43 16.06
CA LYS A 20 -2.78 -6.24 15.23
C LYS A 20 -1.29 -5.85 15.09
N ASN A 21 -0.55 -6.57 14.27
CA ASN A 21 0.51 -5.98 13.44
C ASN A 21 0.02 -6.09 12.00
N SER A 22 0.14 -5.04 11.18
CA SER A 22 -0.30 -5.08 9.78
C SER A 22 0.42 -6.22 9.05
N ALA A 23 -0.20 -7.40 8.93
CA ALA A 23 0.36 -8.61 8.33
C ALA A 23 0.47 -8.51 6.78
N GLY A 24 0.64 -7.30 6.27
CA GLY A 24 0.44 -6.94 4.88
C GLY A 24 -1.01 -7.00 4.42
N LEU A 25 -1.21 -6.72 3.14
CA LEU A 25 -2.46 -6.85 2.43
C LEU A 25 -2.29 -7.88 1.32
N SER A 26 -3.31 -8.70 1.13
CA SER A 26 -3.37 -9.51 -0.08
C SER A 26 -3.57 -8.62 -1.31
N VAL A 27 -3.11 -9.07 -2.48
CA VAL A 27 -3.40 -8.41 -3.77
C VAL A 27 -4.90 -8.20 -3.95
N ARG A 28 -5.73 -9.17 -3.54
CA ARG A 28 -7.20 -9.03 -3.51
C ARG A 28 -7.64 -7.85 -2.63
N ALA A 29 -7.15 -7.77 -1.40
CA ALA A 29 -7.52 -6.70 -0.48
C ALA A 29 -7.04 -5.32 -0.99
N ILE A 30 -5.89 -5.25 -1.67
CA ILE A 30 -5.42 -4.03 -2.32
C ILE A 30 -6.38 -3.63 -3.45
N ALA A 31 -6.77 -4.56 -4.31
CA ALA A 31 -7.73 -4.32 -5.38
C ALA A 31 -9.08 -3.81 -4.85
N GLU A 32 -9.61 -4.45 -3.81
CA GLU A 32 -10.86 -4.04 -3.15
C GLU A 32 -10.75 -2.66 -2.47
N LEU A 33 -9.61 -2.37 -1.84
CA LEU A 33 -9.36 -1.09 -1.17
C LEU A 33 -9.25 0.08 -2.17
N THR A 34 -8.66 -0.17 -3.33
CA THR A 34 -8.28 0.88 -4.29
C THR A 34 -9.18 0.97 -5.51
N GLY A 35 -10.05 -0.03 -5.71
CA GLY A 35 -10.78 -0.21 -6.97
C GLY A 35 -9.90 -0.65 -8.14
N ALA A 36 -8.62 -0.98 -7.90
CA ALA A 36 -7.71 -1.40 -8.94
C ALA A 36 -8.08 -2.78 -9.51
N GLN A 37 -7.83 -2.97 -10.79
CA GLN A 37 -8.16 -4.18 -11.53
C GLN A 37 -6.90 -5.06 -11.71
N PRO A 38 -6.77 -6.18 -10.99
CA PRO A 38 -5.72 -7.15 -11.24
C PRO A 38 -5.96 -7.91 -12.56
N PRO A 39 -4.91 -8.45 -13.19
CA PRO A 39 -5.03 -9.44 -14.27
C PRO A 39 -5.85 -10.65 -13.83
N SER A 40 -6.55 -11.29 -14.77
CA SER A 40 -7.36 -12.49 -14.49
C SER A 40 -6.54 -13.64 -13.89
N GLU A 41 -5.29 -13.80 -14.31
CA GLU A 41 -4.34 -14.84 -13.85
C GLU A 41 -3.53 -14.41 -12.61
N ALA A 42 -3.83 -13.26 -12.01
CA ALA A 42 -3.04 -12.72 -10.91
C ALA A 42 -3.13 -13.60 -9.65
N ARG A 43 -2.00 -13.73 -8.94
CA ARG A 43 -1.94 -14.40 -7.63
C ARG A 43 -2.58 -13.53 -6.55
N LEU A 44 -3.91 -13.52 -6.49
CA LEU A 44 -4.72 -12.69 -5.59
C LEU A 44 -4.43 -12.86 -4.09
N ASN A 45 -3.93 -14.03 -3.69
CA ASN A 45 -3.58 -14.34 -2.30
C ASN A 45 -2.13 -13.95 -1.94
N ARG A 46 -1.34 -13.40 -2.88
CA ARG A 46 0.01 -12.90 -2.59
C ARG A 46 -0.11 -11.76 -1.57
N ILE A 47 0.69 -11.83 -0.52
CA ILE A 47 0.78 -10.80 0.51
C ILE A 47 1.82 -9.75 0.09
N ILE A 48 1.46 -8.50 0.29
CA ILE A 48 2.27 -7.31 0.10
C ILE A 48 2.30 -6.60 1.45
N ASP A 49 3.45 -6.55 2.08
CA ASP A 49 3.59 -6.10 3.48
C ASP A 49 4.31 -4.77 3.64
N ASN A 50 4.85 -4.24 2.54
CA ASN A 50 5.61 -3.00 2.54
C ASN A 50 5.32 -2.16 1.28
N ILE A 51 5.81 -0.92 1.26
CA ILE A 51 5.74 -0.03 0.10
C ILE A 51 7.13 0.53 -0.21
N ALA A 52 7.43 0.74 -1.49
CA ALA A 52 8.73 1.28 -1.90
C ALA A 52 8.67 2.00 -3.26
N ALA A 53 9.65 2.86 -3.49
CA ALA A 53 9.91 3.48 -4.79
C ALA A 53 10.38 2.43 -5.81
N LEU A 54 10.12 2.67 -7.10
CA LEU A 54 10.38 1.73 -8.19
C LEU A 54 11.81 1.15 -8.19
N ASP A 55 12.81 1.98 -7.87
CA ASP A 55 14.24 1.66 -7.87
C ASP A 55 14.69 0.83 -6.65
N ARG A 56 13.92 0.82 -5.55
CA ARG A 56 14.24 0.11 -4.30
C ARG A 56 13.27 -1.01 -3.97
N ALA A 57 12.17 -1.11 -4.72
CA ALA A 57 11.11 -2.05 -4.43
C ALA A 57 11.57 -3.50 -4.60
N GLY A 58 11.40 -4.28 -3.55
CA GLY A 58 11.61 -5.72 -3.51
C GLY A 58 10.31 -6.52 -3.65
N PRO A 59 10.40 -7.86 -3.60
CA PRO A 59 9.28 -8.76 -3.94
C PRO A 59 8.05 -8.68 -3.03
N HIS A 60 8.17 -8.03 -1.88
CA HIS A 60 7.12 -7.84 -0.88
C HIS A 60 6.49 -6.44 -0.91
N ASP A 61 7.03 -5.56 -1.78
CA ASP A 61 6.67 -4.16 -1.80
C ASP A 61 5.58 -3.87 -2.84
N LEU A 62 4.69 -2.95 -2.49
CA LEU A 62 3.86 -2.22 -3.44
C LEU A 62 4.61 -1.00 -3.96
N THR A 63 4.53 -0.76 -5.26
CA THR A 63 4.98 0.49 -5.88
C THR A 63 3.92 1.04 -6.82
N PHE A 64 4.15 2.21 -7.42
CA PHE A 64 3.28 2.76 -8.45
C PHE A 64 4.06 3.49 -9.54
N ILE A 65 3.42 3.67 -10.70
CA ILE A 65 3.89 4.58 -11.75
C ILE A 65 2.72 5.32 -12.41
N ASP A 66 2.88 6.64 -12.53
CA ASP A 66 1.96 7.56 -13.22
C ASP A 66 2.68 8.49 -14.22
N ASP A 67 4.01 8.61 -14.15
CA ASP A 67 4.83 9.45 -15.03
C ASP A 67 5.80 8.61 -15.88
N ALA A 68 5.84 8.89 -17.19
CA ALA A 68 6.69 8.22 -18.15
C ALA A 68 8.19 8.37 -17.87
N LYS A 69 8.61 9.42 -17.13
CA LYS A 69 10.02 9.60 -16.74
C LYS A 69 10.56 8.43 -15.90
N TYR A 70 9.69 7.67 -15.24
CA TYR A 70 10.06 6.51 -14.43
C TYR A 70 9.90 5.17 -15.15
N ALA A 71 9.63 5.18 -16.46
CA ALA A 71 9.48 3.95 -17.25
C ALA A 71 10.74 3.07 -17.22
N GLU A 72 11.93 3.66 -17.09
CA GLU A 72 13.17 2.89 -16.94
C GLU A 72 13.29 2.22 -15.57
N ALA A 73 13.00 2.96 -14.49
CA ALA A 73 12.97 2.42 -13.14
C ALA A 73 11.92 1.30 -12.99
N LEU A 74 10.79 1.41 -13.71
CA LEU A 74 9.77 0.36 -13.78
C LEU A 74 10.32 -0.94 -14.37
N ARG A 75 11.15 -0.88 -15.42
CA ARG A 75 11.72 -2.09 -16.03
C ARG A 75 12.68 -2.83 -15.11
N SER A 76 13.38 -2.11 -14.24
CA SER A 76 14.32 -2.68 -13.27
C SER A 76 13.69 -3.05 -11.92
N THR A 77 12.40 -2.77 -11.71
CA THR A 77 11.78 -2.95 -10.40
C THR A 77 11.68 -4.43 -10.01
N CYS A 78 11.91 -4.74 -8.74
CA CYS A 78 11.70 -6.06 -8.17
C CYS A 78 10.41 -6.14 -7.32
N ALA A 79 9.53 -5.14 -7.47
CA ALA A 79 8.27 -5.03 -6.72
C ALA A 79 7.41 -6.29 -6.78
N GLY A 80 6.68 -6.59 -5.71
CA GLY A 80 5.69 -7.66 -5.71
C GLY A 80 4.42 -7.32 -6.49
N ALA A 81 4.04 -6.04 -6.45
CA ALA A 81 2.91 -5.48 -7.18
C ALA A 81 3.16 -4.01 -7.55
N CYS A 82 2.54 -3.56 -8.65
CA CYS A 82 2.65 -2.19 -9.13
C CYS A 82 1.26 -1.63 -9.47
N LEU A 83 0.90 -0.51 -8.84
CA LEU A 83 -0.27 0.29 -9.22
C LEU A 83 0.06 1.15 -10.44
N THR A 84 -0.79 1.11 -11.45
CA THR A 84 -0.53 1.89 -12.66
C THR A 84 -1.78 2.17 -13.48
N SER A 85 -1.69 3.13 -14.40
CA SER A 85 -2.73 3.36 -15.41
C SER A 85 -2.59 2.38 -16.57
N GLU A 86 -3.64 2.24 -17.39
CA GLU A 86 -3.61 1.37 -18.58
C GLU A 86 -2.43 1.68 -19.52
N ARG A 87 -1.99 2.95 -19.55
CA ARG A 87 -0.90 3.43 -20.39
C ARG A 87 0.43 2.74 -20.12
N PHE A 88 0.72 2.41 -18.86
CA PHE A 88 2.00 1.79 -18.48
C PHE A 88 1.87 0.31 -18.12
N ALA A 89 0.66 -0.24 -18.10
CA ALA A 89 0.41 -1.64 -17.76
C ALA A 89 1.26 -2.62 -18.58
N ALA A 90 1.43 -2.35 -19.89
CA ALA A 90 2.24 -3.17 -20.79
C ALA A 90 3.77 -3.05 -20.58
N GLN A 91 4.22 -2.07 -19.79
CA GLN A 91 5.64 -1.84 -19.49
C GLN A 91 6.05 -2.46 -18.15
N VAL A 92 5.09 -2.93 -17.37
CA VAL A 92 5.36 -3.59 -16.09
C VAL A 92 5.96 -4.97 -16.39
N PRO A 93 7.08 -5.35 -15.74
CA PRO A 93 7.68 -6.67 -15.92
C PRO A 93 6.74 -7.82 -15.52
N ASP A 94 6.85 -8.96 -16.21
CA ASP A 94 5.96 -10.13 -16.01
C ASP A 94 5.97 -10.71 -14.57
N HIS A 95 7.06 -10.51 -13.82
CA HIS A 95 7.16 -10.98 -12.42
C HIS A 95 6.39 -10.11 -11.42
N VAL A 96 5.98 -8.91 -11.83
CA VAL A 96 5.28 -7.93 -11.00
C VAL A 96 3.78 -8.01 -11.27
N ILE A 97 2.98 -8.08 -10.20
CA ILE A 97 1.53 -8.07 -10.35
C ILE A 97 1.06 -6.66 -10.68
N VAL A 98 0.56 -6.46 -11.90
CA VAL A 98 -0.02 -5.18 -12.34
C VAL A 98 -1.37 -4.96 -11.66
N LEU A 99 -1.60 -3.78 -11.10
CA LEU A 99 -2.87 -3.37 -10.53
C LEU A 99 -3.33 -2.08 -11.22
N ARG A 100 -4.29 -2.22 -12.15
CA ARG A 100 -4.68 -1.11 -13.03
C ARG A 100 -5.71 -0.21 -12.37
N THR A 101 -5.44 1.09 -12.33
CA THR A 101 -6.34 2.10 -11.75
C THR A 101 -6.17 3.44 -12.47
N PRO A 102 -7.24 4.24 -12.62
CA PRO A 102 -7.12 5.61 -13.14
C PRO A 102 -6.33 6.53 -12.22
N GLU A 103 -6.20 6.20 -10.92
CA GLU A 103 -5.55 7.05 -9.91
C GLU A 103 -4.46 6.31 -9.11
N PRO A 104 -3.30 5.95 -9.73
CA PRO A 104 -2.26 5.14 -9.09
C PRO A 104 -1.69 5.75 -7.81
N SER A 105 -1.47 7.07 -7.80
CA SER A 105 -0.95 7.79 -6.63
C SER A 105 -1.92 7.77 -5.45
N SER A 106 -3.21 8.06 -5.70
CA SER A 106 -4.26 8.01 -4.67
C SER A 106 -4.42 6.59 -4.10
N ALA A 107 -4.45 5.59 -4.97
CA ALA A 107 -4.51 4.18 -4.59
C ALA A 107 -3.30 3.76 -3.74
N PHE A 108 -2.10 4.22 -4.08
CA PHE A 108 -0.88 3.96 -3.32
C PHE A 108 -0.96 4.56 -1.92
N VAL A 109 -1.42 5.82 -1.80
CA VAL A 109 -1.65 6.47 -0.50
C VAL A 109 -2.66 5.69 0.32
N ALA A 110 -3.78 5.24 -0.26
CA ALA A 110 -4.77 4.45 0.46
C ALA A 110 -4.18 3.16 1.06
N VAL A 111 -3.34 2.44 0.30
CA VAL A 111 -2.63 1.25 0.78
C VAL A 111 -1.62 1.60 1.86
N ALA A 112 -0.80 2.63 1.65
CA ALA A 112 0.18 3.10 2.63
C ALA A 112 -0.47 3.42 3.98
N ARG A 113 -1.62 4.12 3.96
CA ARG A 113 -2.39 4.44 5.17
C ARG A 113 -2.93 3.21 5.89
N LYS A 114 -3.21 2.14 5.15
CA LYS A 114 -3.69 0.88 5.69
C LYS A 114 -2.57 0.04 6.29
N LEU A 115 -1.39 0.02 5.66
CA LEU A 115 -0.20 -0.69 6.13
C LEU A 115 0.42 0.01 7.34
N TYR A 116 0.47 1.35 7.34
CA TYR A 116 1.09 2.17 8.39
C TYR A 116 0.08 3.12 9.05
N PRO A 117 -0.94 2.60 9.76
CA PRO A 117 -1.97 3.44 10.38
C PRO A 117 -1.40 4.34 11.49
N GLU A 118 -0.32 3.92 12.15
CA GLU A 118 0.32 4.68 13.24
C GLU A 118 1.11 5.89 12.72
N ALA A 119 1.62 5.86 11.48
CA ALA A 119 2.30 7.00 10.86
C ALA A 119 1.38 8.21 10.61
N LEU A 120 0.06 8.00 10.73
CA LEU A 120 -0.98 9.01 10.48
C LEU A 120 -1.68 9.46 11.76
N ARG A 121 -1.27 8.96 12.93
CA ARG A 121 -1.80 9.43 14.19
C ARG A 121 -0.98 10.63 14.67
N PRO A 122 -1.58 11.82 14.87
CA PRO A 122 -0.98 12.84 15.72
C PRO A 122 -1.03 12.34 17.17
N GLY A 123 -0.04 11.52 17.55
CA GLY A 123 0.17 11.09 18.91
C GLY A 123 0.97 12.13 19.67
N SER A 124 0.30 12.93 20.51
CA SER A 124 0.95 13.63 21.62
C SER A 124 1.66 12.58 22.49
N LEU A 125 2.99 12.50 22.37
CA LEU A 125 3.86 11.63 23.15
C LEU A 125 4.69 12.50 24.09
N PHE A 126 4.04 13.08 25.11
CA PHE A 126 4.80 13.27 26.34
C PHE A 126 5.11 11.85 26.86
N GLY A 127 6.38 11.45 26.94
CA GLY A 127 7.43 12.29 27.50
C GLY A 127 8.75 12.34 26.76
N VAL A 128 8.78 12.61 25.45
CA VAL A 128 9.92 13.32 24.82
C VAL A 128 9.45 14.13 23.60
N ASN A 129 9.29 15.45 23.79
CA ASN A 129 9.17 16.41 22.70
C ASN A 129 10.55 16.59 22.04
N GLY A 130 10.72 16.12 20.81
CA GLY A 130 11.93 16.44 20.07
C GLY A 130 12.14 15.63 18.80
N VAL A 131 12.76 16.29 17.82
CA VAL A 131 13.35 15.72 16.62
C VAL A 131 14.29 14.58 17.01
N ALA A 132 14.13 13.41 16.39
CA ALA A 132 15.03 12.27 16.61
C ALA A 132 16.49 12.71 16.39
N ALA A 133 17.38 12.31 17.30
CA ALA A 133 18.80 12.65 17.25
C ALA A 133 19.43 12.10 15.95
N GLY A 134 19.44 12.93 14.89
CA GLY A 134 19.90 12.56 13.56
C GLY A 134 19.19 13.29 12.41
N ALA A 135 18.02 13.90 12.63
CA ALA A 135 17.34 14.66 11.57
C ALA A 135 18.00 16.03 11.35
N ILE A 136 18.79 16.16 10.29
CA ILE A 136 19.30 17.45 9.82
C ILE A 136 18.27 18.02 8.84
N VAL A 137 17.50 19.02 9.28
CA VAL A 137 16.61 19.82 8.41
C VAL A 137 17.32 21.13 8.05
N HIS A 138 17.36 21.46 6.75
CA HIS A 138 18.09 22.61 6.20
C HIS A 138 17.51 23.97 6.68
N PRO A 139 18.33 25.03 6.92
CA PRO A 139 17.92 26.26 7.63
C PRO A 139 16.92 27.19 6.93
N SER A 140 16.36 26.81 5.78
CA SER A 140 15.44 27.65 4.99
C SER A 140 14.03 27.05 4.82
N ALA A 141 13.74 25.88 5.40
CA ALA A 141 12.41 25.30 5.33
C ALA A 141 11.46 26.01 6.31
N GLN A 142 10.56 26.85 5.79
CA GLN A 142 9.44 27.35 6.60
C GLN A 142 8.39 26.25 6.74
N ILE A 143 8.21 25.81 7.98
CA ILE A 143 7.28 24.77 8.40
C ILE A 143 6.12 25.46 9.14
N GLU A 144 4.89 25.36 8.62
CA GLU A 144 3.71 25.85 9.34
C GLU A 144 3.29 24.90 10.49
N ASN A 145 2.58 25.45 11.48
CA ASN A 145 2.24 24.77 12.73
C ASN A 145 1.52 23.43 12.51
N GLY A 146 2.12 22.35 13.00
CA GLY A 146 1.53 21.00 13.00
C GLY A 146 2.26 19.97 12.12
N VAL A 147 3.43 20.31 11.58
CA VAL A 147 4.21 19.40 10.74
C VAL A 147 5.41 18.84 11.51
N SER A 148 5.58 17.52 11.45
CA SER A 148 6.80 16.82 11.86
C SER A 148 7.60 16.43 10.62
N ILE A 149 8.90 16.71 10.63
CA ILE A 149 9.83 16.32 9.57
C ILE A 149 10.81 15.28 10.11
N ASP A 150 10.84 14.14 9.45
CA ASP A 150 11.71 12.99 9.74
C ASP A 150 13.01 13.06 8.90
N PRO A 151 14.13 12.42 9.31
CA PRO A 151 15.43 12.58 8.65
C PRO A 151 15.40 12.16 7.16
N GLY A 152 15.85 13.05 6.27
CA GLY A 152 16.08 12.73 4.84
C GLY A 152 15.26 13.53 3.82
N VAL A 153 14.46 14.49 4.26
CA VAL A 153 13.77 15.45 3.38
C VAL A 153 14.77 16.53 2.91
N VAL A 154 14.93 16.71 1.59
CA VAL A 154 15.69 17.82 0.95
C VAL A 154 14.76 18.93 0.50
#